data_AF-A0A838IKR1-F1
#
_entry.id   AF-A0A838IKR1-F1
#
_cell.length_a   1.000
_cell.length_b   1.000
_cell.length_c   1.000
_cell.angle_alpha   90.00
_cell.angle_beta   90.00
_cell.angle_gamma   90.00
#
_symmetry.space_group_name_H-M   'P 1'
#
loop_
_entity.id
_entity.type
_entity.pdbx_description
1 polymer ?
#
loop_
_entity_poly.entity_id
_entity_poly.type
_entity_poly.pdbx_seq_one_letter_code
_entity_poly.pdbx_strand_id
1 'polypeptide(L)'
;MKNSLANPMVFITHVQPFLVVWVLTISFFVALAAAAVLSRGRRWYEICCIFLLLFVVAGSLGLVGTNSFLDVRVFEVEVISYRSVD
;
A
#
# COMPACT_ATOMS: atom_id res chain seq x y z
N MET A 1 -14.90 21.45 36.78
CA MET A 1 -13.92 20.56 36.13
C MET A 1 -14.53 19.17 36.05
N LYS A 2 -15.13 18.80 34.91
CA LYS A 2 -15.81 17.51 34.71
C LYS A 2 -14.90 16.67 33.81
N ASN A 3 -14.43 15.54 34.33
CA ASN A 3 -13.42 14.70 33.72
C ASN A 3 -13.91 14.07 32.40
N SER A 4 -12.98 14.03 31.45
CA SER A 4 -13.04 13.38 30.14
C SER A 4 -13.77 12.03 30.14
N LEU A 5 -14.94 11.95 29.51
CA LEU A 5 -15.45 10.70 28.95
C LEU A 5 -15.03 10.69 27.49
N ALA A 6 -13.87 10.11 27.22
CA ALA A 6 -13.41 9.84 25.87
C ALA A 6 -14.43 8.91 25.21
N ASN A 7 -15.16 9.42 24.21
CA ASN A 7 -15.99 8.57 23.37
C ASN A 7 -15.10 7.45 22.80
N PRO A 8 -15.42 6.17 23.03
CA PRO A 8 -14.62 5.08 22.48
C PRO A 8 -14.73 5.13 20.95
N MET A 9 -13.64 5.56 20.29
CA MET A 9 -13.48 5.47 18.85
C MET A 9 -12.87 4.12 18.54
N VAL A 10 -13.64 3.25 17.89
CA VAL A 10 -13.13 1.98 17.35
C VAL A 10 -12.79 2.22 15.89
N PHE A 11 -11.52 2.03 15.54
CA PHE A 11 -11.02 2.04 14.17
C PHE A 11 -10.98 0.61 13.68
N ILE A 12 -11.88 0.24 12.76
CA ILE A 12 -11.83 -1.07 12.10
C ILE A 12 -11.08 -0.87 10.79
N THR A 13 -9.90 -1.47 10.68
CA THR A 13 -9.09 -1.44 9.46
C THR A 13 -9.33 -2.72 8.64
N HIS A 14 -10.02 -2.63 7.51
CA HIS A 14 -10.08 -3.75 6.57
C HIS A 14 -8.87 -3.70 5.64
N VAL A 15 -8.06 -4.76 5.67
CA VAL A 15 -6.95 -4.98 4.75
C VAL A 15 -7.23 -6.24 3.95
N GLN A 16 -7.07 -6.17 2.63
CA GLN A 16 -7.15 -7.34 1.75
C GLN A 16 -5.74 -7.87 1.47
N PRO A 17 -5.18 -8.75 2.32
CA PRO A 17 -3.77 -9.15 2.23
C PRO A 17 -3.45 -9.84 0.90
N PHE A 18 -4.39 -10.61 0.35
CA PHE A 18 -4.19 -11.29 -0.92
C PHE A 18 -4.01 -10.30 -2.08
N LEU A 19 -4.80 -9.23 -2.10
CA LEU A 19 -4.71 -8.20 -3.14
C LEU A 19 -3.40 -7.41 -3.04
N VAL A 20 -2.95 -7.10 -1.82
CA VAL A 20 -1.64 -6.46 -1.59
C VAL A 20 -0.51 -7.34 -2.11
N VAL A 21 -0.51 -8.64 -1.77
CA VAL A 21 0.49 -9.60 -2.27
C VAL A 21 0.47 -9.67 -3.80
N TRP A 22 -0.71 -9.66 -4.40
CA TRP A 22 -0.87 -9.70 -5.85
C TRP A 22 -0.28 -8.46 -6.54
N VAL A 23 -0.60 -7.26 -6.02
CA VAL A 23 -0.05 -6.00 -6.52
C VAL A 23 1.47 -5.94 -6.38
N LEU A 24 2.00 -6.39 -5.24
CA LEU A 24 3.44 -6.46 -5.01
C LEU A 24 4.12 -7.46 -5.97
N THR A 25 3.49 -8.61 -6.23
CA THR A 25 4.04 -9.62 -7.15
C THR A 25 4.15 -9.07 -8.57
N ILE A 26 3.11 -8.40 -9.07
CA ILE A 26 3.15 -7.77 -10.40
C ILE A 26 4.23 -6.68 -10.43
N SER A 27 4.27 -5.83 -9.41
CA SER A 27 5.24 -4.75 -9.30
C SER A 27 6.68 -5.27 -9.31
N PHE A 28 6.92 -6.43 -8.70
CA PHE A 28 8.22 -7.11 -8.70
C PHE A 28 8.65 -7.49 -10.12
N PHE A 29 7.77 -8.16 -10.88
CA PHE A 29 8.09 -8.57 -12.25
C PHE A 29 8.24 -7.39 -13.20
N VAL A 30 7.41 -6.36 -13.06
CA VAL A 30 7.52 -5.13 -13.85
C VAL A 30 8.84 -4.41 -13.56
N ALA A 31 9.20 -4.26 -12.28
CA ALA A 31 10.47 -3.66 -11.89
C ALA A 31 11.67 -4.47 -12.36
N LEU A 32 11.59 -5.81 -12.32
CA LEU A 32 12.63 -6.69 -12.82
C LEU A 32 12.82 -6.54 -14.34
N ALA A 33 11.74 -6.53 -15.09
CA ALA A 33 11.77 -6.36 -16.54
C ALA A 33 12.34 -4.98 -16.92
N ALA A 34 11.88 -3.91 -16.26
CA ALA A 34 12.37 -2.56 -16.51
C ALA A 34 13.84 -2.40 -16.09
N ALA A 35 14.24 -2.94 -14.94
CA ALA A 35 15.64 -2.94 -14.50
C ALA A 35 16.53 -3.64 -15.53
N ALA A 36 16.15 -4.84 -15.99
CA ALA A 36 16.91 -5.61 -16.97
C ALA A 36 17.15 -4.87 -18.30
N VAL A 37 16.17 -4.09 -18.77
CA VAL A 37 16.30 -3.27 -19.97
C VAL A 37 17.24 -2.08 -19.74
N LEU A 38 17.15 -1.44 -18.58
CA LEU A 38 17.90 -0.23 -18.23
C LEU A 38 19.34 -0.50 -17.74
N SER A 39 19.65 -1.72 -17.32
CA SER A 39 20.90 -2.06 -16.63
C SER A 39 22.00 -2.62 -17.53
N ARG A 40 21.92 -2.50 -18.86
CA ARG A 40 22.98 -2.97 -19.77
C ARG A 40 24.32 -2.30 -19.44
N GLY A 41 25.32 -3.11 -19.10
CA GLY A 41 26.69 -2.65 -18.82
C GLY A 41 26.92 -2.03 -17.44
N ARG A 42 25.92 -2.07 -16.55
CA ARG A 42 26.01 -1.53 -15.18
C ARG A 42 26.56 -2.56 -14.19
N ARG A 43 27.16 -2.06 -13.10
CA ARG A 43 27.65 -2.95 -12.04
C ARG A 43 26.48 -3.51 -11.23
N TRP A 44 26.62 -4.72 -10.67
CA TRP A 44 25.53 -5.44 -10.01
C TRP A 44 24.80 -4.60 -8.93
N TYR A 45 25.52 -3.80 -8.14
CA TYR A 45 24.93 -2.95 -7.11
C TYR A 45 24.06 -1.82 -7.67
N GLU A 46 24.42 -1.28 -8.84
CA GLU A 46 23.62 -0.26 -9.53
C GLU A 46 22.31 -0.86 -10.03
N ILE A 47 22.36 -2.10 -10.52
CA ILE A 47 21.17 -2.86 -10.95
C ILE A 47 20.22 -3.05 -9.76
N CYS A 48 20.75 -3.43 -8.60
CA CYS A 48 19.95 -3.58 -7.38
C CYS A 48 19.29 -2.25 -6.96
N CYS A 49 20.01 -1.13 -6.99
CA CYS A 49 19.43 0.18 -6.67
C CYS A 49 18.33 0.59 -7.65
N ILE A 50 18.54 0.39 -8.95
CA ILE A 50 17.55 0.69 -10.00
C ILE A 50 16.31 -0.17 -9.80
N PHE A 51 16.50 -1.46 -9.56
CA PHE A 51 15.42 -2.40 -9.28
C PHE A 51 14.59 -1.98 -8.07
N LEU A 52 15.24 -1.66 -6.94
CA LEU A 52 14.53 -1.24 -5.72
C LEU A 52 13.74 0.06 -5.93
N LEU A 53 14.31 1.04 -6.62
CA LEU A 53 13.61 2.28 -6.95
C LEU A 53 12.39 2.03 -7.84
N LEU A 54 12.56 1.23 -8.90
CA LEU A 54 11.46 0.86 -9.80
C LEU A 54 10.38 0.06 -9.08
N PHE A 55 10.77 -0.83 -8.16
CA PHE A 55 9.84 -1.62 -7.37
C PHE A 55 8.99 -0.76 -6.45
N VAL A 56 9.59 0.22 -5.77
CA VAL A 56 8.86 1.18 -4.92
C VAL A 56 7.90 2.03 -5.75
N VAL A 57 8.34 2.52 -6.90
CA VAL A 57 7.50 3.33 -7.80
C VAL A 57 6.35 2.49 -8.37
N ALA A 58 6.63 1.31 -8.90
CA ALA A 58 5.60 0.42 -9.45
C ALA A 58 4.62 -0.05 -8.37
N GLY A 59 5.12 -0.39 -7.18
CA GLY A 59 4.30 -0.81 -6.04
C GLY A 59 3.39 0.29 -5.52
N SER A 60 3.92 1.51 -5.36
CA SER A 60 3.10 2.66 -4.94
C SER A 60 2.05 3.03 -5.97
N LEU A 61 2.39 3.05 -7.27
CA LEU A 61 1.43 3.28 -8.35
C LEU A 61 0.37 2.17 -8.40
N GLY A 62 0.75 0.91 -8.21
CA GLY A 62 -0.18 -0.21 -8.17
C GLY A 62 -1.17 -0.12 -7.01
N LEU A 63 -0.70 0.26 -5.81
CA LEU A 63 -1.54 0.43 -4.62
C LEU A 63 -2.44 1.66 -4.70
N VAL A 64 -1.92 2.80 -5.17
CA VAL A 64 -2.72 4.02 -5.39
C VAL A 64 -3.74 3.79 -6.50
N GLY A 65 -3.34 3.10 -7.57
CA GLY A 65 -4.20 2.80 -8.71
C GLY A 65 -5.36 1.87 -8.32
N THR A 66 -5.09 0.83 -7.53
CA THR A 66 -6.14 -0.06 -7.02
C THR A 66 -7.13 0.68 -6.11
N ASN A 67 -6.65 1.59 -5.26
CA ASN A 67 -7.52 2.40 -4.41
C ASN A 67 -8.36 3.43 -5.21
N SER A 68 -7.75 4.09 -6.21
CA SER A 68 -8.39 5.22 -6.91
C SER A 68 -9.27 4.81 -8.09
N PHE A 69 -8.92 3.75 -8.83
CA PHE A 69 -9.62 3.38 -10.07
C PHE A 69 -10.55 2.18 -9.92
N LEU A 70 -10.23 1.25 -9.02
CA LEU A 70 -11.04 0.04 -8.85
C LEU A 70 -12.03 0.16 -7.69
N ASP A 71 -12.03 1.30 -6.96
CA ASP A 71 -12.81 1.54 -5.75
C ASP A 71 -12.66 0.40 -4.71
N VAL A 72 -11.55 -0.35 -4.82
CA VAL A 72 -11.21 -1.42 -3.90
C VAL A 72 -10.50 -0.77 -2.74
N ARG A 73 -11.21 -0.67 -1.62
CA ARG A 73 -10.66 -0.16 -0.36
C ARG A 73 -9.65 -1.15 0.19
N VAL A 74 -8.39 -0.99 -0.24
CA VAL A 74 -7.26 -1.78 0.26
C VAL A 74 -7.01 -1.49 1.75
N PHE A 75 -7.35 -0.27 2.17
CA PHE A 75 -7.37 0.18 3.55
C PHE A 75 -8.68 0.93 3.79
N GLU A 76 -9.64 0.27 4.42
CA GLU A 76 -10.86 0.93 4.90
C GLU A 76 -10.73 1.14 6.40
N VAL A 77 -10.81 2.40 6.85
CA VAL A 77 -10.84 2.75 8.27
C VAL A 77 -12.26 3.16 8.61
N GLU A 78 -13.04 2.25 9.17
CA GLU A 78 -14.37 2.56 9.66
C GLU A 78 -14.26 3.07 11.10
N VAL A 79 -14.75 4.30 11.35
CA VAL A 79 -14.79 4.89 12.69
C VAL A 79 -16.21 4.75 13.21
N ILE A 80 -16.41 3.80 14.12
CA ILE A 80 -17.69 3.63 14.80
C ILE A 80 -17.64 4.42 16.10
N SER A 81 -18.37 5.52 16.19
CA SER A 81 -18.58 6.26 17.44
C SER A 81 -19.78 5.68 18.17
N TYR A 82 -19.55 4.97 19.29
CA TYR A 82 -20.63 4.57 20.18
C TYR A 82 -21.17 5.81 20.90
N ARG A 83 -22.37 6.27 20.52
CA ARG A 83 -23.17 7.18 21.35
C ARG A 83 -23.84 6.32 22.42
N SER A 84 -23.43 6.43 23.69
CA SER A 84 -24.21 5.79 24.76
C SER A 84 -25.58 6.46 24.76
N VAL A 85 -26.61 5.65 24.55
CA VAL A 85 -28.00 6.07 24.64
C VAL A 85 -28.33 5.96 26.12
N ASP A 86 -28.25 7.09 26.82
CA ASP A 86 -28.87 7.28 28.14
C ASP A 86 -30.32 7.74 27.95
#